data_AF-A0AAX1N4C3-F1
#
_entry.id   AF-A0AAX1N4C3-F1
#
_cell.length_a   1.000
_cell.length_b   1.000
_cell.length_c   1.000
_cell.angle_alpha   90.00
_cell.angle_beta   90.00
_cell.angle_gamma   90.00
#
_symmetry.space_group_name_H-M   'P 1'
#
loop_
_entity.id
_entity.type
_entity.pdbx_description
1 polymer ?
#
loop_
_entity_poly.entity_id
_entity_poly.type
_entity_poly.pdbx_seq_one_letter_code
_entity_poly.pdbx_strand_id
1 'polypeptide(L)'
;MKLSEKTQSIYDQINSDKTKLGDIKKLAKEIKKDHEMALELWTIPEFFPRQLAILILDKAKLDQEVINQLDKDIQEQHPQKEKTQMIDWLMANQLTKNKKLIGLMESWEDSPSALQRRLFWYYQARLRWTGKTPPSNSKELIDKLEADILNEPPEVQWAMNFTAAWIGIYEKEYRDRCISIGENIGLYKEEKAPKGCTPNYLPEFIRIETSKRGL
;
A
#
# COMPACT_ATOMS: atom_id res chain seq x y z
N MET A 1 -24.00 13.72 6.68
CA MET A 1 -23.67 15.15 6.91
C MET A 1 -23.98 15.90 5.62
N LYS A 2 -24.47 17.15 5.67
CA LYS A 2 -24.66 17.94 4.44
C LYS A 2 -23.30 18.48 4.01
N LEU A 3 -22.92 18.27 2.75
CA LEU A 3 -21.70 18.83 2.17
C LEU A 3 -21.79 20.37 2.14
N SER A 4 -20.66 21.05 2.33
CA SER A 4 -20.57 22.48 2.03
C SER A 4 -20.81 22.70 0.53
N GLU A 5 -21.24 23.91 0.14
CA GLU A 5 -21.47 24.25 -1.27
C GLU A 5 -20.21 24.03 -2.12
N LYS A 6 -19.04 24.33 -1.55
CA LYS A 6 -17.73 24.11 -2.18
C LYS A 6 -17.47 22.61 -2.41
N THR A 7 -17.67 21.77 -1.39
CA THR A 7 -17.47 20.33 -1.52
C THR A 7 -18.48 19.70 -2.46
N GLN A 8 -19.75 20.13 -2.42
CA GLN A 8 -20.79 19.67 -3.35
C GLN A 8 -20.38 19.96 -4.79
N SER A 9 -19.91 21.18 -5.09
CA SER A 9 -19.45 21.56 -6.42
C SER A 9 -18.27 20.70 -6.92
N ILE A 10 -17.38 20.26 -6.04
CA ILE A 10 -16.30 19.33 -6.38
C ILE A 10 -16.84 17.92 -6.59
N TYR A 11 -17.73 17.44 -5.72
CA TYR A 11 -18.33 16.10 -5.82
C TYR A 11 -19.15 15.96 -7.11
N ASP A 12 -19.90 16.99 -7.51
CA ASP A 12 -20.69 17.00 -8.76
C ASP A 12 -19.81 16.83 -10.02
N GLN A 13 -18.52 17.15 -9.95
CA GLN A 13 -17.55 16.91 -11.03
C GLN A 13 -17.06 15.46 -11.08
N ILE A 14 -17.20 14.72 -9.98
CA ILE A 14 -16.79 13.31 -9.87
C ILE A 14 -17.95 12.43 -10.36
N ASN A 15 -17.97 12.14 -11.66
CA ASN A 15 -18.92 11.18 -12.23
C ASN A 15 -18.32 9.76 -12.21
N SER A 16 -18.86 8.85 -11.42
CA SER A 16 -18.30 7.50 -11.20
C SER A 16 -18.07 6.68 -12.48
N ASP A 17 -18.89 6.86 -13.52
CA ASP A 17 -18.80 6.09 -14.78
C ASP A 17 -17.70 6.58 -15.73
N LYS A 18 -17.31 7.85 -15.63
CA LYS A 18 -16.34 8.50 -16.55
C LYS A 18 -15.04 8.91 -15.88
N THR A 19 -15.05 9.06 -14.55
CA THR A 19 -13.91 9.54 -13.79
C THR A 19 -12.76 8.56 -13.86
N LYS A 20 -11.56 9.07 -14.09
CA LYS A 20 -10.31 8.31 -13.99
C LYS A 20 -9.45 8.87 -12.87
N LEU A 21 -8.54 8.05 -12.34
CA LEU A 21 -7.57 8.49 -11.32
C LEU A 21 -6.75 9.70 -11.76
N GLY A 22 -6.52 9.87 -13.06
CA GLY A 22 -5.85 11.05 -13.61
C GLY A 22 -6.62 12.34 -13.36
N ASP A 23 -7.96 12.29 -13.42
CA ASP A 23 -8.82 13.46 -13.20
C ASP A 23 -8.88 13.81 -11.71
N ILE A 24 -8.94 12.79 -10.84
CA ILE A 24 -8.81 12.97 -9.39
C ILE A 24 -7.50 13.65 -9.01
N LYS A 25 -6.38 13.28 -9.66
CA LYS A 25 -5.09 13.96 -9.45
C LYS A 25 -5.09 15.42 -9.92
N LYS A 26 -5.82 15.75 -11.00
CA LYS A 26 -5.96 17.15 -11.47
C LYS A 26 -6.74 17.98 -10.47
N LEU A 27 -7.90 17.49 -10.02
CA LEU A 27 -8.71 18.14 -8.99
C LEU A 27 -7.90 18.37 -7.70
N ALA A 28 -7.18 17.35 -7.23
CA ALA A 28 -6.33 17.49 -6.05
C ALA A 28 -5.23 18.55 -6.22
N LYS A 29 -4.67 18.70 -7.42
CA LYS A 29 -3.63 19.71 -7.70
C LYS A 29 -4.21 21.14 -7.65
N GLU A 30 -5.45 21.31 -8.07
CA GLU A 30 -6.16 22.60 -8.03
C GLU A 30 -6.58 22.96 -6.60
N ILE A 31 -7.18 22.01 -5.88
CA ILE A 31 -7.62 22.17 -4.49
C ILE A 31 -6.44 22.34 -3.53
N LYS A 32 -5.35 21.61 -3.79
CA LYS A 32 -4.19 21.46 -2.89
C LYS A 32 -4.62 20.81 -1.56
N LYS A 33 -4.15 21.33 -0.44
CA LYS A 33 -4.43 20.81 0.90
C LYS A 33 -5.68 21.50 1.45
N ASP A 34 -6.72 20.72 1.71
CA ASP A 34 -7.98 21.18 2.31
C ASP A 34 -8.56 20.04 3.17
N HIS A 35 -8.23 20.05 4.46
CA HIS A 35 -8.57 18.93 5.35
C HIS A 35 -10.06 18.87 5.69
N GLU A 36 -10.74 20.01 5.78
CA GLU A 36 -12.18 20.04 6.05
C GLU A 36 -12.95 19.45 4.87
N MET A 37 -12.61 19.87 3.64
CA MET A 37 -13.15 19.24 2.43
C MET A 37 -12.80 17.75 2.35
N ALA A 38 -11.58 17.36 2.73
CA ALA A 38 -11.19 15.94 2.76
C ALA A 38 -12.13 15.11 3.65
N LEU A 39 -12.44 15.60 4.86
CA LEU A 39 -13.33 14.91 5.78
C LEU A 39 -14.77 14.89 5.27
N GLU A 40 -15.26 15.97 4.67
CA GLU A 40 -16.59 15.97 4.02
C GLU A 40 -16.67 14.94 2.88
N LEU A 41 -15.69 14.94 1.97
CA LEU A 41 -15.60 13.95 0.88
C LEU A 41 -15.48 12.51 1.40
N TRP A 42 -14.81 12.32 2.54
CA TRP A 42 -14.64 11.00 3.15
C TRP A 42 -15.97 10.38 3.61
N THR A 43 -16.95 11.21 3.99
CA THR A 43 -18.29 10.75 4.36
C THR A 43 -19.06 10.13 3.20
N ILE A 44 -18.61 10.34 1.96
CA ILE A 44 -19.17 9.73 0.76
C ILE A 44 -18.47 8.36 0.57
N PRO A 45 -19.18 7.23 0.70
CA PRO A 45 -18.57 5.88 0.71
C PRO A 45 -18.13 5.41 -0.69
N GLU A 46 -18.03 6.32 -1.65
CA GLU A 46 -17.62 6.04 -3.01
C GLU A 46 -16.09 6.11 -3.16
N PHE A 47 -15.57 5.31 -4.09
CA PHE A 47 -14.13 5.18 -4.30
C PHE A 47 -13.45 6.51 -4.68
N PHE A 48 -13.96 7.23 -5.69
CA PHE A 48 -13.29 8.42 -6.21
C PHE A 48 -13.30 9.63 -5.27
N PRO A 49 -14.42 9.97 -4.58
CA PRO A 49 -14.41 11.01 -3.55
C PRO A 49 -13.39 10.73 -2.44
N ARG A 50 -13.27 9.49 -1.98
CA ARG A 50 -12.27 9.11 -0.97
C ARG A 50 -10.85 9.15 -1.49
N GLN A 51 -10.60 8.78 -2.75
CA GLN A 51 -9.29 8.95 -3.37
C GLN A 51 -8.89 10.43 -3.47
N LEU A 52 -9.85 11.33 -3.75
CA LEU A 52 -9.60 12.77 -3.70
C LEU A 52 -9.32 13.23 -2.27
N ALA A 53 -10.14 12.81 -1.31
CA ALA A 53 -9.96 13.11 0.11
C ALA A 53 -8.53 12.75 0.56
N ILE A 54 -8.06 11.54 0.26
CA ILE A 54 -6.70 11.09 0.60
C ILE A 54 -5.64 12.03 0.04
N LEU A 55 -5.81 12.58 -1.17
CA LEU A 55 -4.81 13.48 -1.78
C LEU A 55 -4.76 14.86 -1.12
N ILE A 56 -5.89 15.34 -0.58
CA ILE A 56 -6.02 16.70 -0.06
C ILE A 56 -5.99 16.78 1.47
N LEU A 57 -5.93 15.63 2.17
CA LEU A 57 -5.71 15.55 3.62
C LEU A 57 -4.48 16.35 4.06
N ASP A 58 -4.60 17.00 5.21
CA ASP A 58 -3.45 17.53 5.94
C ASP A 58 -2.80 16.44 6.81
N LYS A 59 -1.69 15.86 6.34
CA LYS A 59 -0.87 14.91 7.11
C LYS A 59 -0.45 15.39 8.51
N ALA A 60 -0.43 16.70 8.78
CA ALA A 60 -0.13 17.20 10.12
C ALA A 60 -1.26 16.92 11.12
N LYS A 61 -2.49 16.71 10.63
CA LYS A 61 -3.68 16.36 11.41
C LYS A 61 -3.95 14.86 11.48
N LEU A 62 -3.05 14.03 10.93
CA LEU A 62 -3.17 12.58 11.03
C LEU A 62 -2.47 12.05 12.28
N ASP A 63 -3.17 11.18 12.98
CA ASP A 63 -2.67 10.35 14.07
C ASP A 63 -3.25 8.95 13.96
N GLN A 64 -2.94 8.08 14.93
CA GLN A 64 -3.38 6.69 14.91
C GLN A 64 -4.90 6.56 14.96
N GLU A 65 -5.60 7.42 15.70
CA GLU A 65 -7.05 7.35 15.84
C GLU A 65 -7.74 7.70 14.51
N VAL A 66 -7.33 8.80 13.89
CA VAL A 66 -7.84 9.17 12.56
C VAL A 66 -7.54 8.07 11.54
N ILE A 67 -6.31 7.54 11.52
CA ILE A 67 -5.93 6.47 10.59
C ILE A 67 -6.75 5.20 10.83
N ASN A 68 -7.00 4.82 12.08
CA ASN A 68 -7.85 3.68 12.40
C ASN A 68 -9.28 3.86 11.88
N GLN A 69 -9.82 5.09 11.96
CA GLN A 69 -11.14 5.37 11.41
C GLN A 69 -11.15 5.28 9.89
N LEU A 70 -10.17 5.87 9.20
CA LEU A 70 -10.04 5.76 7.74
C LEU A 70 -9.89 4.29 7.30
N ASP A 71 -9.04 3.54 7.99
CA ASP A 71 -8.82 2.11 7.75
C ASP A 71 -10.11 1.30 7.93
N LYS A 72 -10.84 1.51 9.03
CA LYS A 72 -12.14 0.87 9.28
C LYS A 72 -13.14 1.17 8.16
N ASP A 73 -13.27 2.43 7.75
CA ASP A 73 -14.19 2.82 6.68
C ASP A 73 -13.82 2.18 5.33
N ILE A 74 -12.51 2.04 5.04
CA ILE A 74 -12.02 1.32 3.87
C ILE A 74 -12.43 -0.16 3.96
N GLN A 75 -12.22 -0.79 5.11
CA GLN A 75 -12.51 -2.21 5.31
C GLN A 75 -14.00 -2.54 5.21
N GLU A 76 -14.87 -1.68 5.73
CA GLU A 76 -16.31 -1.95 5.81
C GLU A 76 -17.06 -1.63 4.51
N GLN A 77 -16.57 -0.70 3.69
CA GLN A 77 -17.39 -0.08 2.64
C GLN A 77 -16.87 -0.29 1.22
N HIS A 78 -15.71 -0.93 1.04
CA HIS A 78 -15.10 -1.13 -0.28
C HIS A 78 -14.82 -2.60 -0.59
N PRO A 79 -14.88 -3.02 -1.87
CA PRO A 79 -14.40 -4.33 -2.31
C PRO A 79 -12.88 -4.43 -2.23
N GLN A 80 -12.33 -5.65 -2.14
CA GLN A 80 -10.91 -5.90 -1.85
C GLN A 80 -9.90 -5.15 -2.75
N LYS A 81 -10.21 -5.02 -4.04
CA LYS A 81 -9.37 -4.29 -4.99
C LYS A 81 -9.27 -2.80 -4.65
N GLU A 82 -10.38 -2.20 -4.24
CA GLU A 82 -10.41 -0.80 -3.83
C GLU A 82 -9.72 -0.62 -2.47
N LYS A 83 -9.91 -1.55 -1.52
CA LYS A 83 -9.23 -1.50 -0.22
C LYS A 83 -7.72 -1.38 -0.34
N THR A 84 -7.10 -2.31 -1.07
CA THR A 84 -5.65 -2.34 -1.27
C THR A 84 -5.17 -1.10 -2.03
N GLN A 85 -5.93 -0.66 -3.03
CA GLN A 85 -5.60 0.55 -3.77
C GLN A 85 -5.67 1.82 -2.91
N MET A 86 -6.69 1.97 -2.06
CA MET A 86 -6.88 3.14 -1.21
C MET A 86 -5.83 3.19 -0.11
N ILE A 87 -5.54 2.08 0.56
CA ILE A 87 -4.55 2.05 1.64
C ILE A 87 -3.14 2.32 1.10
N ASP A 88 -2.78 1.75 -0.06
CA ASP A 88 -1.50 2.01 -0.72
C ASP A 88 -1.39 3.48 -1.16
N TRP A 89 -2.52 4.09 -1.58
CA TRP A 89 -2.60 5.51 -1.94
C TRP A 89 -2.46 6.43 -0.72
N LEU A 90 -3.08 6.09 0.41
CA LEU A 90 -2.93 6.78 1.69
C LEU A 90 -1.46 6.76 2.14
N MET A 91 -0.82 5.60 2.07
CA MET A 91 0.60 5.48 2.38
C MET A 91 1.47 6.37 1.49
N ALA A 92 1.28 6.30 0.17
CA ALA A 92 2.12 6.98 -0.80
C ALA A 92 2.00 8.52 -0.75
N ASN A 93 0.80 9.02 -0.46
CA ASN A 93 0.52 10.47 -0.50
C ASN A 93 0.58 11.14 0.87
N GLN A 94 0.27 10.42 1.95
CA GLN A 94 0.21 11.00 3.30
C GLN A 94 1.25 10.40 4.25
N LEU A 95 1.18 9.10 4.52
CA LEU A 95 1.94 8.49 5.62
C LEU A 95 3.46 8.60 5.43
N THR A 96 3.95 8.30 4.23
CA THR A 96 5.39 8.35 3.91
C THR A 96 5.96 9.78 3.84
N LYS A 97 5.13 10.82 4.02
CA LYS A 97 5.53 12.23 3.92
C LYS A 97 5.78 12.89 5.28
N ASN A 98 5.69 12.14 6.39
CA ASN A 98 5.86 12.65 7.75
C ASN A 98 6.55 11.60 8.62
N LYS A 99 7.62 11.99 9.33
CA LYS A 99 8.37 11.09 10.23
C LYS A 99 7.50 10.46 11.33
N LYS A 100 6.57 11.22 11.90
CA LYS A 100 5.63 10.69 12.92
C LYS A 100 4.78 9.56 12.34
N LEU A 101 4.27 9.75 11.12
CA LEU A 101 3.41 8.77 10.46
C LEU A 101 4.19 7.55 9.97
N ILE A 102 5.45 7.74 9.57
CA ILE A 102 6.37 6.61 9.32
C ILE A 102 6.54 5.78 10.58
N GLY A 103 6.81 6.40 11.74
CA GLY A 103 6.93 5.67 13.00
C GLY A 103 5.67 4.90 13.40
N LEU A 104 4.48 5.43 13.11
CA LEU A 104 3.23 4.66 13.27
C LEU A 104 3.21 3.44 12.35
N MET A 105 3.52 3.62 11.06
CA MET A 105 3.52 2.52 10.10
C MET A 105 4.55 1.43 10.40
N GLU A 106 5.69 1.79 10.97
CA GLU A 106 6.70 0.85 11.48
C GLU A 106 6.22 0.06 12.69
N SER A 107 5.24 0.55 13.45
CA SER A 107 4.65 -0.14 14.60
C SER A 107 3.54 -1.14 14.25
N TRP A 108 3.12 -1.19 12.98
CA TRP A 108 1.93 -1.94 12.55
C TRP A 108 2.18 -3.40 12.18
N GLU A 109 3.37 -3.92 12.44
CA GLU A 109 3.73 -5.31 12.12
C GLU A 109 2.72 -6.32 12.67
N ASP A 110 2.32 -6.16 13.94
CA ASP A 110 1.34 -7.01 14.63
C ASP A 110 -0.03 -6.32 14.82
N SER A 111 -0.34 -5.32 13.98
CA SER A 111 -1.63 -4.61 14.08
C SER A 111 -2.81 -5.58 13.94
N PRO A 112 -3.92 -5.41 14.68
CA PRO A 112 -5.12 -6.19 14.45
C PRO A 112 -5.73 -5.97 13.06
N SER A 113 -5.44 -4.84 12.41
CA SER A 113 -5.90 -4.54 11.05
C SER A 113 -4.98 -5.15 9.99
N ALA A 114 -5.56 -5.96 9.10
CA ALA A 114 -4.84 -6.52 7.96
C ALA A 114 -4.30 -5.44 7.00
N LEU A 115 -5.02 -4.31 6.84
CA LEU A 115 -4.55 -3.23 5.99
C LEU A 115 -3.34 -2.50 6.58
N GLN A 116 -3.27 -2.37 7.91
CA GLN A 116 -2.09 -1.82 8.59
C GLN A 116 -0.88 -2.76 8.51
N ARG A 117 -1.07 -4.07 8.74
CA ARG A 117 -0.01 -5.07 8.54
C ARG A 117 0.49 -5.07 7.09
N ARG A 118 -0.42 -4.99 6.11
CA ARG A 118 -0.05 -4.81 4.70
C ARG A 118 0.84 -3.58 4.51
N LEU A 119 0.49 -2.44 5.08
CA LEU A 119 1.28 -1.22 4.94
C LEU A 119 2.66 -1.33 5.58
N PHE A 120 2.77 -1.96 6.74
CA PHE A 120 4.07 -2.25 7.37
C PHE A 120 4.98 -3.00 6.37
N TRP A 121 4.52 -4.15 5.87
CA TRP A 121 5.29 -4.98 4.94
C TRP A 121 5.58 -4.23 3.64
N TYR A 122 4.58 -3.58 3.05
CA TYR A 122 4.77 -2.85 1.80
C TYR A 122 5.75 -1.67 1.96
N TYR A 123 5.80 -1.03 3.14
CA TYR A 123 6.81 -0.04 3.44
C TYR A 123 8.22 -0.64 3.51
N GLN A 124 8.39 -1.78 4.18
CA GLN A 124 9.67 -2.51 4.23
C GLN A 124 10.18 -2.88 2.83
N ALA A 125 9.29 -3.32 1.95
CA ALA A 125 9.61 -3.55 0.54
C ALA A 125 10.06 -2.29 -0.18
N ARG A 126 9.35 -1.16 0.00
CA ARG A 126 9.69 0.12 -0.65
C ARG A 126 11.05 0.68 -0.21
N LEU A 127 11.44 0.48 1.04
CA LEU A 127 12.76 0.85 1.54
C LEU A 127 13.89 0.16 0.78
N ARG A 128 13.66 -1.07 0.31
CA ARG A 128 14.64 -1.86 -0.46
C ARG A 128 14.54 -1.60 -1.95
N TRP A 129 13.32 -1.51 -2.46
CA TRP A 129 13.07 -1.28 -3.88
C TRP A 129 13.51 0.11 -4.35
N THR A 130 13.19 1.15 -3.56
CA THR A 130 13.40 2.56 -3.95
C THR A 130 14.48 3.25 -3.12
N GLY A 131 14.95 2.62 -2.05
CA GLY A 131 16.02 3.16 -1.21
C GLY A 131 17.41 2.93 -1.80
N LYS A 132 18.38 3.69 -1.30
CA LYS A 132 19.79 3.55 -1.67
C LYS A 132 20.51 2.48 -0.83
N THR A 133 20.15 2.38 0.44
CA THR A 133 20.75 1.45 1.40
C THR A 133 19.60 0.72 2.11
N PRO A 134 19.54 -0.62 2.01
CA PRO A 134 18.50 -1.39 2.68
C PRO A 134 18.68 -1.32 4.21
N PRO A 135 17.58 -1.36 4.98
CA PRO A 135 17.67 -1.46 6.44
C PRO A 135 18.26 -2.82 6.87
N SER A 136 18.84 -2.88 8.06
CA SER A 136 19.52 -4.08 8.57
C SER A 136 18.59 -5.19 9.08
N ASN A 137 17.27 -5.02 8.98
CA ASN A 137 16.27 -5.93 9.56
C ASN A 137 15.83 -7.07 8.61
N SER A 138 16.57 -7.32 7.53
CA SER A 138 16.17 -8.29 6.49
C SER A 138 16.09 -9.71 7.02
N LYS A 139 17.03 -10.10 7.90
CA LYS A 139 17.02 -11.44 8.52
C LYS A 139 15.75 -11.64 9.33
N GLU A 140 15.39 -10.70 10.20
CA GLU A 140 14.20 -10.78 11.04
C GLU A 140 12.92 -10.81 10.21
N LEU A 141 12.83 -10.00 9.16
CA LEU A 141 11.69 -10.01 8.25
C LEU A 141 11.55 -11.36 7.52
N ILE A 142 12.64 -11.97 7.08
CA ILE A 142 12.59 -13.29 6.45
C ILE A 142 12.17 -14.36 7.47
N ASP A 143 12.72 -14.33 8.70
CA ASP A 143 12.37 -15.27 9.76
C ASP A 143 10.85 -15.25 10.04
N LYS A 144 10.26 -14.05 10.16
CA LYS A 144 8.81 -13.87 10.38
C LYS A 144 7.99 -14.30 9.17
N LEU A 145 8.45 -13.94 7.97
CA LEU A 145 7.76 -14.31 6.75
C LEU A 145 7.66 -15.81 6.58
N GLU A 146 8.76 -16.52 6.82
CA GLU A 146 8.82 -17.98 6.74
C GLU A 146 7.89 -18.66 7.77
N ALA A 147 7.73 -18.07 8.95
CA ALA A 147 6.85 -18.58 10.00
C ALA A 147 5.35 -18.34 9.72
N ASP A 148 4.98 -17.13 9.27
CA ASP A 148 3.61 -16.65 9.43
C ASP A 148 2.86 -16.35 8.12
N ILE A 149 3.54 -16.26 6.97
CA ILE A 149 2.90 -15.78 5.73
C ILE A 149 1.66 -16.58 5.33
N LEU A 150 1.67 -17.92 5.47
CA LEU A 150 0.51 -18.75 5.12
C LEU A 150 -0.70 -18.53 6.05
N ASN A 151 -0.49 -17.99 7.25
CA ASN A 151 -1.53 -17.69 8.23
C ASN A 151 -2.11 -16.27 8.08
N GLU A 152 -1.50 -15.44 7.23
CA GLU A 152 -1.90 -14.05 7.02
C GLU A 152 -2.98 -13.90 5.92
N PRO A 153 -3.82 -12.85 5.95
CA PRO A 153 -4.76 -12.54 4.88
C PRO A 153 -4.05 -12.28 3.54
N PRO A 154 -4.71 -12.53 2.39
CA PRO A 154 -4.10 -12.40 1.05
C PRO A 154 -3.43 -11.06 0.77
N GLU A 155 -3.98 -9.96 1.29
CA GLU A 155 -3.42 -8.62 1.14
C GLU A 155 -2.11 -8.40 1.91
N VAL A 156 -1.92 -9.11 3.03
CA VAL A 156 -0.68 -9.10 3.83
C VAL A 156 0.31 -10.08 3.21
N GLN A 157 -0.14 -11.28 2.83
CA GLN A 157 0.66 -12.27 2.08
C GLN A 157 1.36 -11.65 0.87
N TRP A 158 0.62 -10.88 0.08
CA TRP A 158 1.18 -10.23 -1.09
C TRP A 158 2.29 -9.24 -0.72
N ALA A 159 2.10 -8.45 0.34
CA ALA A 159 3.10 -7.47 0.80
C ALA A 159 4.33 -8.14 1.42
N MET A 160 4.15 -9.24 2.16
CA MET A 160 5.21 -10.09 2.68
C MET A 160 6.03 -10.68 1.52
N ASN A 161 5.37 -11.33 0.57
CA ASN A 161 6.00 -11.90 -0.62
C ASN A 161 6.78 -10.84 -1.43
N PHE A 162 6.18 -9.67 -1.63
CA PHE A 162 6.84 -8.54 -2.30
C PHE A 162 8.07 -8.03 -1.50
N THR A 163 8.03 -8.08 -0.17
CA THR A 163 9.18 -7.74 0.67
C THR A 163 10.32 -8.73 0.50
N ALA A 164 10.04 -10.04 0.60
CA ALA A 164 11.04 -11.09 0.35
C ALA A 164 11.67 -10.97 -1.04
N ALA A 165 10.87 -10.61 -2.04
CA ALA A 165 11.35 -10.42 -3.40
C ALA A 165 12.42 -9.32 -3.47
N TRP A 166 12.16 -8.13 -2.91
CA TRP A 166 13.14 -7.03 -2.94
C TRP A 166 14.35 -7.28 -2.05
N ILE A 167 14.19 -8.02 -0.95
CA ILE A 167 15.34 -8.53 -0.18
C ILE A 167 16.20 -9.42 -1.07
N GLY A 168 15.62 -10.46 -1.69
CA GLY A 168 16.37 -11.41 -2.52
C GLY A 168 16.97 -10.78 -3.79
N ILE A 169 16.38 -9.72 -4.34
CA ILE A 169 16.91 -9.01 -5.51
C ILE A 169 18.17 -8.23 -5.14
N TYR A 170 18.15 -7.44 -4.06
CA TYR A 170 19.23 -6.50 -3.75
C TYR A 170 20.25 -7.03 -2.73
N GLU A 171 19.86 -7.93 -1.84
CA GLU A 171 20.68 -8.46 -0.75
C GLU A 171 21.06 -9.91 -1.07
N LYS A 172 22.15 -10.08 -1.84
CA LYS A 172 22.56 -11.38 -2.41
C LYS A 172 22.73 -12.48 -1.35
N GLU A 173 23.13 -12.13 -0.14
CA GLU A 173 23.28 -13.06 0.99
C GLU A 173 21.97 -13.76 1.39
N TYR A 174 20.81 -13.13 1.13
CA TYR A 174 19.50 -13.70 1.45
C TYR A 174 18.77 -14.30 0.24
N ARG A 175 19.33 -14.16 -0.97
CA ARG A 175 18.64 -14.53 -2.23
C ARG A 175 18.20 -15.98 -2.26
N ASP A 176 19.12 -16.91 -1.99
CA ASP A 176 18.84 -18.34 -2.04
C ASP A 176 17.80 -18.75 -0.99
N ARG A 177 17.81 -18.08 0.17
CA ARG A 177 16.81 -18.28 1.22
C ARG A 177 15.43 -17.81 0.76
N CYS A 178 15.30 -16.61 0.19
CA CYS A 178 14.04 -16.11 -0.34
C CYS A 178 13.49 -17.00 -1.48
N ILE A 179 14.36 -17.50 -2.36
CA ILE A 179 13.97 -18.45 -3.41
C ILE A 179 13.42 -19.74 -2.79
N SER A 180 14.16 -20.34 -1.85
CA SER A 180 13.75 -21.59 -1.19
C SER A 180 12.40 -21.45 -0.47
N ILE A 181 12.18 -20.33 0.22
CA ILE A 181 10.90 -19.99 0.85
C ILE A 181 9.78 -19.97 -0.20
N GLY A 182 9.99 -19.30 -1.32
CA GLY A 182 9.02 -19.22 -2.41
C GLY A 182 8.67 -20.58 -3.02
N GLU A 183 9.67 -21.45 -3.19
CA GLU A 183 9.47 -22.82 -3.69
C GLU A 183 8.70 -23.70 -2.71
N ASN A 184 9.02 -23.61 -1.42
CA ASN A 184 8.37 -24.39 -0.36
C ASN A 184 6.91 -23.97 -0.16
N ILE A 185 6.64 -22.68 -0.18
CA ILE A 185 5.30 -22.12 0.08
C ILE A 185 4.41 -22.23 -1.16
N GLY A 186 4.96 -22.00 -2.36
CA GLY A 186 4.22 -22.11 -3.62
C GLY A 186 3.18 -21.01 -3.88
N LEU A 187 3.14 -19.94 -3.09
CA LEU A 187 2.24 -18.80 -3.32
C LEU A 187 2.44 -18.21 -4.73
N TYR A 188 1.33 -17.96 -5.43
CA TYR A 188 1.30 -17.36 -6.78
C TYR A 188 1.96 -18.19 -7.90
N LYS A 189 2.33 -19.46 -7.66
CA LYS A 189 2.98 -20.32 -8.66
C LYS A 189 2.19 -20.48 -9.96
N GLU A 190 0.87 -20.59 -9.84
CA GLU A 190 -0.05 -20.76 -10.98
C GLU A 190 -0.56 -19.42 -11.55
N GLU A 191 -0.13 -18.28 -10.99
CA GLU A 191 -0.58 -16.96 -11.44
C GLU A 191 0.00 -16.62 -12.82
N LYS A 192 -0.89 -16.28 -13.76
CA LYS A 192 -0.48 -15.77 -15.07
C LYS A 192 -0.37 -14.25 -15.02
N ALA A 193 0.86 -13.75 -14.97
CA ALA A 193 1.12 -12.32 -15.07
C ALA A 193 0.61 -11.75 -16.40
N PRO A 194 -0.02 -10.57 -16.41
CA PRO A 194 -0.30 -9.83 -17.64
C PRO A 194 0.97 -9.59 -18.45
N LYS A 195 0.82 -9.46 -19.78
CA LYS A 195 1.97 -9.24 -20.68
C LYS A 195 2.76 -7.99 -20.25
N GLY A 196 4.06 -8.18 -19.99
CA GLY A 196 4.99 -7.12 -19.56
C GLY A 196 5.09 -6.93 -18.05
N CYS A 197 4.29 -7.63 -17.24
CA CYS A 197 4.39 -7.65 -15.79
C CYS A 197 5.25 -8.81 -15.31
N THR A 198 5.89 -8.64 -14.15
CA THR A 198 6.60 -9.72 -13.44
C THR A 198 5.59 -10.52 -12.61
N PRO A 199 5.58 -11.86 -12.67
CA PRO A 199 4.69 -12.70 -11.86
C PRO A 199 5.04 -12.59 -10.38
N ASN A 200 4.04 -12.76 -9.50
CA ASN A 200 4.24 -12.70 -8.06
C ASN A 200 4.91 -13.96 -7.48
N TYR A 201 5.05 -15.05 -8.25
CA TYR A 201 5.77 -16.24 -7.79
C TYR A 201 7.21 -15.87 -7.42
N LEU A 202 7.54 -15.96 -6.13
CA LEU A 202 8.73 -15.34 -5.55
C LEU A 202 10.05 -15.72 -6.25
N PRO A 203 10.33 -17.00 -6.57
CA PRO A 203 11.54 -17.37 -7.31
C PRO A 203 11.65 -16.69 -8.68
N GLU A 204 10.53 -16.67 -9.42
CA GLU A 204 10.49 -16.10 -10.76
C GLU A 204 10.53 -14.57 -10.74
N PHE A 205 9.90 -13.95 -9.73
CA PHE A 205 9.99 -12.52 -9.50
C PHE A 205 11.45 -12.11 -9.28
N ILE A 206 12.16 -12.79 -8.36
CA ILE A 206 13.56 -12.51 -8.05
C ILE A 206 14.42 -12.68 -9.31
N ARG A 207 14.25 -13.80 -10.04
CA ARG A 207 15.01 -14.09 -11.26
C ARG A 207 14.85 -12.99 -12.32
N ILE A 208 13.61 -12.60 -12.62
CA ILE A 208 13.30 -11.59 -13.64
C ILE A 208 13.80 -10.21 -13.23
N GLU A 209 13.51 -9.75 -12.02
CA GLU A 209 13.85 -8.37 -11.61
C GLU A 209 15.34 -8.18 -11.35
N THR A 210 16.05 -9.24 -10.91
CA THR A 210 17.53 -9.27 -10.85
C THR A 210 18.12 -9.12 -12.25
N SER A 211 17.61 -9.89 -13.22
CA SER A 211 18.05 -9.82 -14.62
C SER A 211 17.82 -8.44 -15.24
N LYS A 212 16.64 -7.85 -15.06
CA LYS A 212 16.31 -6.49 -15.55
C LYS A 212 17.25 -5.40 -15.00
N ARG A 213 17.88 -5.64 -13.84
CA ARG A 213 18.78 -4.69 -13.16
C ARG A 213 20.26 -5.00 -13.33
N GLY A 214 20.60 -6.13 -13.95
CA GLY A 214 22.00 -6.56 -14.10
C GLY A 214 22.70 -6.86 -12.77
N LEU A 215 21.98 -7.43 -11.80
CA LEU A 215 22.48 -7.76 -10.45
C LEU A 215 22.90 -9.22 -10.29
#